data_AF-A0A522MU20-F1
#
_entry.id   AF-A0A522MU20-F1
#
_cell.length_a   1.000
_cell.length_b   1.000
_cell.length_c   1.000
_cell.angle_alpha   90.00
_cell.angle_beta   90.00
_cell.angle_gamma   90.00
#
_symmetry.space_group_name_H-M   'P 1'
#
loop_
_entity.id
_entity.type
_entity.pdbx_description
1 polymer ?
#
loop_
_entity_poly.entity_id
_entity_poly.type
_entity_poly.pdbx_seq_one_letter_code
_entity_poly.pdbx_strand_id
1 'polypeptide(L)'
;MYTTCDAPPFDLDEDFAAWARIAVKFVDLAESMPMVRLGRNGLTVAIGGSAKLPPVGLPRRALIIGDATKLCELRLVARAVTRIDEHAAELTLQPSRADDHALLWQALRAYHLQSNAGSWNGAPAVSRRSSDAGSTEHLTASVAARREGSIKREGRFAAAGADVAGAIVDGRDDAPHEPVWCDTVFTLASPEDAWFFAHWLDYHFPEVSARARMGDASAHLCEIVARVVDHEVEVRFVFQSAERVVGASTEACCRWIAAEASRQLSMTLEYWLSGVSPAGHAAAGWPRRSMHVPRTVGYLGDGIDLRHRRTFRT
;
A
#
# COMPACT_ATOMS: atom_id res chain seq x y z
N MET A 1 -13.02 -30.48 16.29
CA MET A 1 -13.01 -30.92 14.88
C MET A 1 -13.36 -29.69 14.07
N TYR A 2 -12.37 -28.88 13.68
CA TYR A 2 -12.62 -27.64 12.95
C TYR A 2 -12.45 -27.94 11.46
N THR A 3 -13.54 -27.75 10.72
CA THR A 3 -13.59 -27.87 9.26
C THR A 3 -12.55 -26.92 8.69
N THR A 4 -11.44 -27.49 8.21
CA THR A 4 -10.42 -26.75 7.49
C THR A 4 -11.00 -26.50 6.11
N CYS A 5 -11.56 -25.31 5.90
CA CYS A 5 -11.87 -24.89 4.54
C CYS A 5 -10.52 -24.68 3.86
N ASP A 6 -10.17 -25.57 2.92
CA ASP A 6 -9.30 -25.25 1.79
C ASP A 6 -10.02 -24.16 0.98
N ALA A 7 -10.10 -22.96 1.54
CA ALA A 7 -10.55 -21.80 0.80
C ALA A 7 -9.51 -21.58 -0.30
N PRO A 8 -9.93 -21.47 -1.58
CA PRO A 8 -9.01 -21.03 -2.61
C PRO A 8 -8.35 -19.71 -2.16
N PRO A 9 -7.12 -19.42 -2.59
CA PRO A 9 -6.54 -18.10 -2.35
C PRO A 9 -7.59 -17.06 -2.74
N PHE A 10 -7.91 -16.13 -1.83
CA PHE A 10 -8.74 -14.98 -2.18
C PHE A 10 -8.12 -14.35 -3.42
N ASP A 11 -8.86 -14.38 -4.53
CA ASP A 11 -8.42 -13.73 -5.73
C ASP A 11 -8.56 -12.23 -5.47
N LEU A 12 -7.43 -11.56 -5.19
CA LEU A 12 -7.40 -10.10 -4.97
C LEU A 12 -7.95 -9.33 -6.19
N ASP A 13 -8.17 -10.01 -7.32
CA ASP A 13 -8.78 -9.50 -8.54
C ASP A 13 -10.30 -9.25 -8.43
N GLU A 14 -11.04 -10.02 -7.61
CA GLU A 14 -12.44 -9.70 -7.26
C GLU A 14 -12.50 -9.06 -5.88
N ASP A 15 -12.63 -7.73 -5.81
CA ASP A 15 -13.68 -7.06 -5.02
C ASP A 15 -13.40 -5.59 -4.70
N PHE A 16 -12.16 -5.07 -4.68
CA PHE A 16 -11.95 -3.68 -4.22
C PHE A 16 -12.70 -2.66 -5.10
N ALA A 17 -12.57 -2.77 -6.43
CA ALA A 17 -13.15 -1.82 -7.36
C ALA A 17 -14.68 -1.97 -7.48
N ALA A 18 -15.18 -3.21 -7.46
CA ALA A 18 -16.61 -3.52 -7.51
C ALA A 18 -17.32 -3.07 -6.23
N TRP A 19 -16.73 -3.35 -5.06
CA TRP A 19 -17.27 -2.96 -3.75
C TRP A 19 -17.23 -1.44 -3.55
N ALA A 20 -16.12 -0.77 -3.92
CA ALA A 20 -15.92 0.61 -3.51
C ALA A 20 -16.71 1.64 -4.35
N ARG A 21 -17.29 1.25 -5.50
CA ARG A 21 -18.02 2.16 -6.43
C ARG A 21 -17.23 3.44 -6.73
N ILE A 22 -15.91 3.34 -6.78
CA ILE A 22 -15.03 4.47 -6.97
C ILE A 22 -15.04 4.86 -8.44
N ALA A 23 -15.06 6.16 -8.70
CA ALA A 23 -14.87 6.70 -10.02
C ALA A 23 -13.84 7.82 -10.01
N VAL A 24 -13.21 8.01 -11.16
CA VAL A 24 -12.24 9.08 -11.41
C VAL A 24 -12.86 10.08 -12.37
N LYS A 25 -12.82 11.35 -12.02
CA LYS A 25 -13.25 12.44 -12.90
C LYS A 25 -12.13 13.44 -13.08
N PHE A 26 -11.64 13.60 -14.31
CA PHE A 26 -10.73 14.70 -14.64
C PHE A 26 -11.49 16.02 -14.58
N VAL A 27 -10.88 17.06 -14.02
CA VAL A 27 -11.53 18.36 -13.83
C VAL A 27 -11.96 19.01 -15.15
N ASP A 28 -11.23 18.72 -16.23
CA ASP A 28 -11.50 19.25 -17.57
C ASP A 28 -12.34 18.32 -18.45
N LEU A 29 -12.84 17.21 -17.91
CA LEU A 29 -13.76 16.30 -18.58
C LEU A 29 -15.11 16.27 -17.83
N ALA A 30 -16.21 16.21 -18.59
CA ALA A 30 -17.55 16.16 -18.01
C ALA A 30 -17.84 14.81 -17.34
N GLU A 31 -17.33 13.74 -17.95
CA GLU A 31 -17.63 12.35 -17.63
C GLU A 31 -16.77 11.81 -16.50
N SER A 32 -17.38 10.96 -15.68
CA SER A 32 -16.71 10.21 -14.63
C SER A 32 -16.46 8.79 -15.13
N MET A 33 -15.25 8.28 -14.92
CA MET A 33 -14.83 6.95 -15.37
C MET A 33 -14.82 6.02 -14.16
N PRO A 34 -15.63 4.95 -14.14
CA PRO A 34 -15.64 4.00 -13.03
C PRO A 34 -14.28 3.30 -12.95
N MET A 35 -13.75 3.18 -11.73
CA MET A 35 -12.55 2.40 -11.47
C MET A 35 -12.92 0.91 -11.53
N VAL A 36 -12.19 0.15 -12.33
CA VAL A 36 -12.39 -1.30 -12.50
C VAL A 36 -11.32 -2.11 -11.79
N ARG A 37 -10.14 -1.53 -11.54
CA ARG A 37 -9.06 -2.21 -10.82
C ARG A 37 -8.12 -1.22 -10.14
N LEU A 38 -7.62 -1.59 -8.97
CA LEU A 38 -6.50 -0.94 -8.31
C LEU A 38 -5.43 -1.99 -8.06
N GLY A 39 -4.24 -1.83 -8.62
CA GLY A 39 -3.16 -2.81 -8.45
C GLY A 39 -1.79 -2.22 -8.77
N ARG A 40 -0.78 -3.08 -8.95
CA ARG A 40 0.65 -2.73 -9.16
C ARG A 40 0.93 -1.65 -10.20
N ASN A 41 0.10 -1.56 -11.24
CA ASN A 41 0.28 -0.62 -12.34
C ASN A 41 -0.41 0.73 -12.10
N GLY A 42 -1.20 0.86 -11.04
CA GLY A 42 -2.00 2.05 -10.72
C GLY A 42 -3.50 1.77 -10.71
N LEU A 43 -4.28 2.82 -10.99
CA LEU A 43 -5.73 2.78 -11.07
C LEU A 43 -6.14 2.49 -12.52
N THR A 44 -6.92 1.45 -12.75
CA THR A 44 -7.51 1.17 -14.06
C THR A 44 -8.96 1.65 -14.04
N VAL A 45 -9.33 2.48 -15.01
CA VAL A 45 -10.69 2.99 -15.15
C VAL A 45 -11.28 2.60 -16.50
N ALA A 46 -12.58 2.31 -16.54
CA ALA A 46 -13.30 2.04 -17.77
C ALA A 46 -13.80 3.33 -18.42
N ILE A 47 -13.78 3.35 -19.75
CA ILE A 47 -14.12 4.48 -20.59
C ILE A 47 -15.18 4.01 -21.59
N GLY A 48 -16.36 4.65 -21.55
CA GLY A 48 -17.45 4.37 -22.48
C GLY A 48 -17.25 5.03 -23.85
N GLY A 49 -17.99 4.57 -24.86
CA GLY A 49 -17.67 4.85 -26.27
C GLY A 49 -17.81 6.29 -26.74
N SER A 50 -18.57 7.11 -26.01
CA SER A 50 -18.68 8.55 -26.28
C SER A 50 -17.66 9.40 -25.50
N ALA A 51 -16.94 8.80 -24.54
CA ALA A 51 -16.10 9.52 -23.61
C ALA A 51 -14.83 10.03 -24.29
N LYS A 52 -14.50 11.30 -24.05
CA LYS A 52 -13.24 11.88 -24.53
C LYS A 52 -12.07 11.34 -23.72
N LEU A 53 -11.13 10.67 -24.39
CA LEU A 53 -9.90 10.19 -23.76
C LEU A 53 -9.02 11.36 -23.30
N PRO A 54 -8.50 11.32 -22.06
CA PRO A 54 -7.47 12.26 -21.63
C PRO A 54 -6.16 11.98 -22.39
N PRO A 55 -5.34 13.01 -22.64
CA PRO A 55 -4.03 12.83 -23.26
C PRO A 55 -3.09 12.02 -22.34
N VAL A 56 -2.37 11.07 -22.93
CA VAL A 56 -1.40 10.21 -22.25
C VAL A 56 -0.13 11.00 -21.90
N GLY A 57 0.45 10.73 -20.73
CA GLY A 57 1.77 11.21 -20.31
C GLY A 57 1.79 12.54 -19.56
N LEU A 58 0.70 13.32 -19.54
CA LEU A 58 0.66 14.61 -18.83
C LEU A 58 -0.12 14.52 -17.51
N PRO A 59 0.46 14.98 -16.37
CA PRO A 59 -0.25 15.05 -15.10
C PRO A 59 -1.44 16.02 -15.14
N ARG A 60 -2.61 15.55 -14.75
CA ARG A 60 -3.87 16.31 -14.75
C ARG A 60 -4.60 16.19 -13.43
N ARG A 61 -5.27 17.27 -13.03
CA ARG A 61 -6.10 17.28 -11.81
C ARG A 61 -7.29 16.35 -12.01
N ALA A 62 -7.50 15.46 -11.05
CA ALA A 62 -8.58 14.50 -11.03
C ALA A 62 -9.21 14.45 -9.63
N LEU A 63 -10.51 14.20 -9.62
CA LEU A 63 -11.30 13.93 -8.43
C LEU A 63 -11.46 12.41 -8.30
N ILE A 64 -11.18 11.89 -7.12
CA ILE A 64 -11.59 10.53 -6.74
C ILE A 64 -12.94 10.66 -6.05
N ILE A 65 -13.92 9.91 -6.54
CA ILE A 65 -15.32 10.00 -6.12
C ILE A 65 -15.74 8.61 -5.65
N GLY A 66 -16.37 8.50 -4.48
CA GLY A 66 -17.00 7.28 -3.97
C GLY A 66 -18.44 7.58 -3.57
N ASP A 67 -19.40 6.77 -4.02
CA ASP A 67 -20.84 7.00 -3.82
C ASP A 67 -21.27 8.46 -4.10
N ALA A 68 -20.84 9.00 -5.24
CA ALA A 68 -21.06 10.39 -5.68
C ALA A 68 -20.46 11.50 -4.78
N THR A 69 -19.71 11.13 -3.75
CA THR A 69 -19.01 12.06 -2.85
C THR A 69 -17.54 12.17 -3.23
N LYS A 70 -17.00 13.39 -3.24
CA LYS A 70 -15.57 13.63 -3.45
C LYS A 70 -14.78 13.07 -2.26
N LEU A 71 -13.95 12.05 -2.51
CA LEU A 71 -13.04 11.48 -1.50
C LEU A 71 -11.77 12.32 -1.39
N CYS A 72 -11.13 12.59 -2.52
CA CYS A 72 -9.95 13.44 -2.58
C CYS A 72 -9.76 14.04 -3.98
N GLU A 73 -8.79 14.95 -4.07
CA GLU A 73 -8.33 15.53 -5.33
C GLU A 73 -6.83 15.39 -5.40
N LEU A 74 -6.36 14.90 -6.55
CA LEU A 74 -4.94 14.65 -6.78
C LEU A 74 -4.61 14.82 -8.26
N ARG A 75 -3.34 14.65 -8.62
CA ARG A 75 -2.92 14.67 -10.03
C ARG A 75 -2.67 13.26 -10.54
N LEU A 76 -3.37 12.87 -11.60
CA LEU A 76 -3.18 11.60 -12.29
C LEU A 76 -2.51 11.79 -13.64
N VAL A 77 -1.68 10.82 -14.01
CA VAL A 77 -1.10 10.67 -15.36
C VAL A 77 -1.71 9.44 -16.00
N ALA A 78 -2.31 9.60 -17.17
CA ALA A 78 -2.65 8.47 -18.03
C ALA A 78 -1.36 7.84 -18.59
N ARG A 79 -1.16 6.55 -18.35
CA ARG A 79 0.04 5.80 -18.74
C ARG A 79 -0.18 4.89 -19.93
N ALA A 80 -1.32 4.20 -19.96
CA ALA A 80 -1.64 3.22 -20.99
C ALA A 80 -3.13 3.24 -21.29
N VAL A 81 -3.47 2.97 -22.55
CA VAL A 81 -4.84 2.78 -23.02
C VAL A 81 -4.93 1.38 -23.59
N THR A 82 -5.83 0.57 -23.06
CA THR A 82 -6.15 -0.77 -23.58
C THR A 82 -7.52 -0.70 -24.21
N ARG A 83 -7.62 -0.95 -25.52
CA ARG A 83 -8.93 -1.03 -26.18
C ARG A 83 -9.54 -2.40 -25.93
N ILE A 84 -10.77 -2.42 -25.46
CA ILE A 84 -11.56 -3.64 -25.27
C ILE A 84 -12.32 -3.93 -26.57
N ASP A 85 -13.02 -2.93 -27.10
CA ASP A 85 -13.73 -2.99 -28.38
C ASP A 85 -13.75 -1.60 -29.06
N GLU A 86 -14.59 -1.40 -30.09
CA GLU A 86 -14.70 -0.13 -30.82
C GLU A 86 -15.27 1.03 -29.96
N HIS A 87 -15.92 0.72 -28.85
CA HIS A 87 -16.65 1.64 -27.99
C HIS A 87 -16.26 1.52 -26.51
N ALA A 88 -15.27 0.71 -26.15
CA ALA A 88 -14.83 0.53 -24.78
C ALA A 88 -13.32 0.48 -24.70
N ALA A 89 -12.79 1.24 -23.75
CA ALA A 89 -11.37 1.23 -23.44
C ALA A 89 -11.16 1.27 -21.93
N GLU A 90 -10.02 0.74 -21.51
CA GLU A 90 -9.48 0.91 -20.18
C GLU A 90 -8.29 1.86 -20.21
N LEU A 91 -8.18 2.65 -19.15
CA LEU A 91 -7.10 3.60 -18.97
C LEU A 91 -6.39 3.30 -17.65
N THR A 92 -5.10 3.03 -17.73
CA THR A 92 -4.25 2.94 -16.54
C THR A 92 -3.74 4.31 -16.16
N LEU A 93 -4.06 4.72 -14.94
CA LEU A 93 -3.76 6.00 -14.32
C LEU A 93 -2.81 5.80 -13.15
N GLN A 94 -1.86 6.73 -13.00
CA GLN A 94 -0.96 6.74 -11.85
C GLN A 94 -0.96 8.13 -11.19
N PRO A 95 -0.93 8.21 -9.85
CA PRO A 95 -0.64 9.46 -9.17
C PRO A 95 0.70 10.04 -9.65
N SER A 96 0.75 11.37 -9.78
CA SER A 96 1.90 12.04 -10.38
C SER A 96 3.04 12.30 -9.39
N ARG A 97 2.73 12.27 -8.08
CA ARG A 97 3.62 12.58 -6.98
C ARG A 97 3.44 11.57 -5.85
N ALA A 98 4.49 11.35 -5.06
CA ALA A 98 4.43 10.50 -3.87
C ALA A 98 3.35 10.96 -2.86
N ASP A 99 3.17 12.27 -2.67
CA ASP A 99 2.12 12.81 -1.79
C ASP A 99 0.71 12.47 -2.31
N ASP A 100 0.52 12.39 -3.64
CA ASP A 100 -0.75 12.01 -4.25
C ASP A 100 -1.06 10.53 -3.97
N HIS A 101 -0.04 9.65 -3.92
CA HIS A 101 -0.22 8.24 -3.55
C HIS A 101 -0.70 8.10 -2.10
N ALA A 102 -0.03 8.78 -1.16
CA ALA A 102 -0.42 8.73 0.25
C ALA A 102 -1.84 9.28 0.46
N LEU A 103 -2.18 10.40 -0.20
CA LEU A 103 -3.52 10.99 -0.14
C LEU A 103 -4.60 10.05 -0.70
N LEU A 104 -4.32 9.36 -1.82
CA LEU A 104 -5.23 8.36 -2.38
C LEU A 104 -5.53 7.28 -1.33
N TRP A 105 -4.50 6.64 -0.79
CA TRP A 105 -4.67 5.53 0.15
C TRP A 105 -5.36 5.95 1.46
N GLN A 106 -5.04 7.14 1.97
CA GLN A 106 -5.74 7.69 3.14
C GLN A 106 -7.23 7.93 2.88
N ALA A 107 -7.57 8.49 1.71
CA ALA A 107 -8.96 8.72 1.33
C ALA A 107 -9.73 7.40 1.14
N LEU A 108 -9.10 6.41 0.50
CA LEU A 108 -9.67 5.07 0.32
C LEU A 108 -9.92 4.38 1.67
N ARG A 109 -8.98 4.47 2.61
CA ARG A 109 -9.16 3.88 3.95
C ARG A 109 -10.28 4.56 4.71
N ALA A 110 -10.30 5.90 4.72
CA ALA A 110 -11.35 6.66 5.39
C ALA A 110 -12.74 6.33 4.83
N TYR A 111 -12.84 6.21 3.50
CA TYR A 111 -14.06 5.78 2.83
C TYR A 111 -14.46 4.35 3.24
N HIS A 112 -13.51 3.41 3.29
CA HIS A 112 -13.78 2.03 3.71
C HIS A 112 -14.31 1.90 5.13
N LEU A 113 -13.71 2.63 6.07
CA LEU A 113 -14.18 2.66 7.45
C LEU A 113 -15.59 3.25 7.56
N GLN A 114 -15.92 4.27 6.76
CA GLN A 114 -17.24 4.89 6.75
C GLN A 114 -18.31 3.96 6.15
N SER A 115 -18.03 3.33 5.01
CA SER A 115 -18.97 2.43 4.34
C SER A 115 -19.28 1.19 5.18
N ASN A 116 -18.30 0.66 5.90
CA ASN A 116 -18.51 -0.50 6.78
C ASN A 116 -19.27 -0.13 8.07
N ALA A 117 -19.04 1.07 8.62
CA ALA A 117 -19.79 1.56 9.77
C ALA A 117 -21.31 1.73 9.48
N GLY A 118 -21.67 2.00 8.21
CA GLY A 118 -23.07 2.07 7.77
C GLY A 118 -23.77 0.72 7.65
N SER A 119 -23.03 -0.37 7.43
CA SER A 119 -23.60 -1.72 7.22
C SER A 119 -24.00 -2.42 8.53
N TRP A 120 -23.54 -1.96 9.69
CA TRP A 120 -23.81 -2.59 10.99
C TRP A 120 -24.98 -1.96 11.78
N ASN A 121 -25.56 -0.86 11.29
CA ASN A 121 -26.67 -0.19 11.98
C ASN A 121 -28.01 -0.43 11.27
N GLY A 122 -28.63 -1.56 11.57
CA GLY A 122 -30.08 -1.74 11.44
C GLY A 122 -30.83 -0.85 12.44
N ALA A 123 -30.86 0.46 12.20
CA ALA A 123 -31.79 1.39 12.84
C ALA A 123 -32.07 2.56 11.89
N PRO A 124 -33.34 2.99 11.73
CA PRO A 124 -33.69 3.96 10.70
C PRO A 124 -33.13 5.33 11.05
N ALA A 125 -32.39 5.91 10.10
CA ALA A 125 -31.97 7.30 10.16
C ALA A 125 -33.22 8.20 10.23
N VAL A 126 -33.55 8.66 11.45
CA VAL A 126 -34.47 9.77 11.65
C VAL A 126 -33.86 10.98 10.98
N SER A 127 -34.53 11.42 9.90
CA SER A 127 -34.35 12.70 9.25
C SER A 127 -34.31 13.81 10.29
N ARG A 128 -33.12 14.35 10.57
CA ARG A 128 -33.00 15.63 11.26
C ARG A 128 -32.95 16.72 10.20
N ARG A 129 -34.16 17.06 9.77
CA ARG A 129 -34.50 18.32 9.13
C ARG A 129 -34.12 19.45 10.09
N SER A 130 -33.18 20.30 9.70
CA SER A 130 -33.03 21.61 10.32
C SER A 130 -32.91 22.63 9.20
N SER A 131 -34.03 23.27 8.93
CA SER A 131 -34.15 24.53 8.20
C SER A 131 -34.29 25.66 9.22
N ASP A 132 -33.86 26.84 8.77
CA ASP A 132 -33.99 28.17 9.36
C ASP A 132 -33.17 28.49 10.61
N ALA A 133 -32.52 29.65 10.74
CA ALA A 133 -32.34 30.80 9.86
C ALA A 133 -31.25 31.71 10.46
N GLY A 134 -30.60 32.48 9.58
CA GLY A 134 -30.01 33.81 9.79
C GLY A 134 -29.27 34.14 11.09
N SER A 135 -27.99 34.48 10.96
CA SER A 135 -27.49 35.79 11.41
C SER A 135 -26.10 36.06 10.83
N THR A 136 -26.07 37.08 9.97
CA THR A 136 -24.94 37.89 9.56
C THR A 136 -24.17 38.40 10.78
N GLU A 137 -22.84 38.26 10.84
CA GLU A 137 -21.96 39.33 11.31
C GLU A 137 -20.55 39.20 10.68
N HIS A 138 -20.08 40.35 10.21
CA HIS A 138 -18.72 40.68 9.78
C HIS A 138 -17.71 40.45 10.91
N LEU A 139 -16.46 40.07 10.57
CA LEU A 139 -15.23 40.72 11.05
C LEU A 139 -13.97 40.15 10.36
N THR A 140 -13.40 41.00 9.49
CA THR A 140 -11.98 41.33 9.28
C THR A 140 -10.86 40.29 9.38
N ALA A 141 -10.18 40.15 8.25
CA ALA A 141 -8.73 39.98 8.00
C ALA A 141 -7.76 39.79 9.18
N SER A 142 -6.84 38.83 9.01
CA SER A 142 -5.42 39.05 9.28
C SER A 142 -4.56 38.13 8.41
N VAL A 143 -4.00 38.74 7.37
CA VAL A 143 -2.86 38.27 6.58
C VAL A 143 -1.62 38.37 7.46
N ALA A 144 -0.91 37.28 7.64
CA ALA A 144 0.46 37.28 8.16
C ALA A 144 1.38 36.64 7.13
N ALA A 145 2.07 37.51 6.40
CA ALA A 145 3.20 37.19 5.56
C ALA A 145 4.34 36.58 6.40
N ARG A 146 5.02 35.56 5.85
CA ARG A 146 6.42 35.34 6.20
C ARG A 146 7.25 34.92 4.98
N ARG A 147 8.31 35.72 4.81
CA ARG A 147 9.30 35.81 3.74
C ARG A 147 10.10 34.54 3.50
N GLU A 148 10.31 34.27 2.22
CA GLU A 148 11.58 34.09 1.51
C GLU A 148 12.82 33.65 2.32
N GLY A 149 13.28 32.44 2.00
CA GLY A 149 14.67 32.00 2.15
C GLY A 149 15.14 31.43 0.81
N SER A 150 15.77 32.28 0.01
CA SER A 150 16.42 31.95 -1.26
C SER A 150 17.68 31.13 -1.02
N ILE A 151 17.77 29.92 -1.60
CA ILE A 151 19.06 29.26 -1.85
C ILE A 151 19.15 28.92 -3.33
N LYS A 152 19.95 29.75 -3.99
CA LYS A 152 20.41 29.69 -5.36
C LYS A 152 21.36 28.48 -5.53
N ARG A 153 21.03 27.57 -6.45
CA ARG A 153 22.05 26.70 -7.07
C ARG A 153 21.78 26.58 -8.56
N GLU A 154 22.40 27.50 -9.29
CA GLU A 154 22.66 27.37 -10.73
C GLU A 154 23.69 26.27 -10.95
N GLY A 155 23.45 25.44 -11.96
CA GLY A 155 24.32 24.33 -12.33
C GLY A 155 23.94 23.69 -13.66
N ARG A 156 23.91 24.53 -14.70
CA ARG A 156 24.17 24.27 -16.13
C ARG A 156 23.86 22.87 -16.71
N PHE A 157 22.97 22.88 -17.69
CA PHE A 157 22.82 21.90 -18.77
C PHE A 157 24.15 21.61 -19.48
N ALA A 158 24.40 20.34 -19.80
CA ALA A 158 25.16 19.92 -20.97
C ALA A 158 24.53 18.65 -21.54
N ALA A 159 24.05 18.74 -22.77
CA ALA A 159 23.73 17.60 -23.62
C ALA A 159 25.03 17.02 -24.20
N ALA A 160 25.12 15.70 -24.28
CA ALA A 160 26.05 15.02 -25.17
C ALA A 160 25.48 13.65 -25.53
N GLY A 161 25.18 13.47 -26.81
CA GLY A 161 24.98 12.16 -27.42
C GLY A 161 26.27 11.60 -27.98
N ALA A 162 26.14 10.37 -28.48
CA ALA A 162 27.07 9.56 -29.29
C ALA A 162 28.09 8.68 -28.54
N ASP A 163 27.79 7.37 -28.59
CA ASP A 163 28.64 6.23 -28.97
C ASP A 163 30.13 6.25 -28.61
N VAL A 164 30.55 5.29 -27.77
CA VAL A 164 31.73 4.45 -28.04
C VAL A 164 31.52 3.04 -27.45
N ALA A 165 31.48 2.07 -28.38
CA ALA A 165 31.99 0.70 -28.35
C ALA A 165 32.43 0.04 -27.02
N GLY A 166 31.89 -1.16 -26.81
CA GLY A 166 32.72 -2.36 -26.62
C GLY A 166 33.40 -2.51 -25.26
N ALA A 167 32.62 -2.63 -24.19
CA ALA A 167 33.10 -3.27 -22.96
C ALA A 167 32.76 -4.76 -23.03
N ILE A 168 33.81 -5.57 -23.08
CA ILE A 168 33.83 -7.02 -23.01
C ILE A 168 33.06 -7.44 -21.75
N VAL A 169 31.88 -8.05 -21.94
CA VAL A 169 31.12 -8.70 -20.87
C VAL A 169 31.82 -10.02 -20.60
N ASP A 170 32.50 -10.06 -19.46
CA ASP A 170 33.00 -11.28 -18.84
C ASP A 170 31.77 -12.13 -18.49
N GLY A 171 31.57 -13.21 -19.26
CA GLY A 171 30.47 -14.15 -19.10
C GLY A 171 30.61 -14.88 -17.77
N ARG A 172 29.91 -14.39 -16.75
CA ARG A 172 29.90 -14.97 -15.42
C ARG A 172 28.50 -15.49 -15.08
N ASP A 173 28.26 -16.74 -15.45
CA ASP A 173 27.34 -17.67 -14.77
C ASP A 173 25.93 -17.12 -14.44
N ASP A 174 25.21 -16.57 -15.41
CA ASP A 174 23.77 -16.28 -15.30
C ASP A 174 22.94 -17.55 -15.55
N ALA A 175 23.21 -18.62 -14.80
CA ALA A 175 22.18 -19.63 -14.61
C ALA A 175 21.07 -18.97 -13.76
N PRO A 176 19.82 -18.91 -14.22
CA PRO A 176 18.75 -18.31 -13.44
C PRO A 176 18.71 -19.00 -12.07
N HIS A 177 18.94 -18.23 -11.00
CA HIS A 177 18.81 -18.75 -9.65
C HIS A 177 17.43 -19.38 -9.50
N GLU A 178 17.39 -20.60 -8.95
CA GLU A 178 16.12 -21.23 -8.60
C GLU A 178 15.35 -20.28 -7.67
N PRO A 179 14.03 -20.11 -7.86
CA PRO A 179 13.26 -19.23 -7.00
C PRO A 179 13.38 -19.68 -5.54
N VAL A 180 13.62 -18.71 -4.66
CA VAL A 180 13.66 -18.91 -3.21
C VAL A 180 12.59 -18.01 -2.61
N TRP A 181 11.81 -18.51 -1.66
CA TRP A 181 10.81 -17.69 -1.00
C TRP A 181 11.03 -17.58 0.50
N CYS A 182 10.44 -16.53 1.07
CA CYS A 182 10.34 -16.33 2.50
C CYS A 182 8.89 -15.98 2.86
N ASP A 183 8.33 -16.74 3.79
CA ASP A 183 6.98 -16.52 4.28
C ASP A 183 7.02 -15.64 5.54
N THR A 184 6.09 -14.71 5.64
CA THR A 184 5.85 -13.88 6.81
C THR A 184 4.36 -13.80 7.08
N VAL A 185 4.00 -13.37 8.28
CA VAL A 185 2.62 -13.03 8.61
C VAL A 185 2.62 -11.66 9.26
N PHE A 186 1.71 -10.81 8.80
CA PHE A 186 1.38 -9.53 9.42
C PHE A 186 0.09 -9.68 10.22
N THR A 187 0.09 -9.23 11.47
CA THR A 187 -1.10 -9.17 12.32
C THR A 187 -1.56 -7.73 12.46
N LEU A 188 -2.85 -7.51 12.23
CA LEU A 188 -3.50 -6.21 12.26
C LEU A 188 -4.59 -6.14 13.35
N ALA A 189 -5.06 -4.94 13.62
CA ALA A 189 -6.05 -4.70 14.67
C ALA A 189 -7.45 -5.28 14.34
N SER A 190 -7.79 -5.42 13.06
CA SER A 190 -9.08 -5.95 12.64
C SER A 190 -9.00 -6.66 11.28
N PRO A 191 -9.98 -7.52 10.95
CA PRO A 191 -10.08 -8.15 9.63
C PRO A 191 -10.22 -7.14 8.48
N GLU A 192 -10.89 -6.01 8.71
CA GLU A 192 -11.04 -4.93 7.72
C GLU A 192 -9.69 -4.28 7.41
N ASP A 193 -8.89 -4.01 8.44
CA ASP A 193 -7.53 -3.49 8.25
C ASP A 193 -6.67 -4.51 7.51
N ALA A 194 -6.79 -5.82 7.82
CA ALA A 194 -6.04 -6.88 7.14
C ALA A 194 -6.38 -6.96 5.64
N TRP A 195 -7.67 -6.92 5.30
CA TRP A 195 -8.11 -6.88 3.92
C TRP A 195 -7.59 -5.65 3.18
N PHE A 196 -7.72 -4.46 3.78
CA PHE A 196 -7.24 -3.22 3.18
C PHE A 196 -5.72 -3.22 2.99
N PHE A 197 -4.98 -3.72 3.99
CA PHE A 197 -3.53 -3.84 3.95
C PHE A 197 -3.05 -4.78 2.83
N ALA A 198 -3.75 -5.88 2.56
CA ALA A 198 -3.38 -6.78 1.47
C ALA A 198 -3.41 -6.09 0.09
N HIS A 199 -4.43 -5.28 -0.18
CA HIS A 199 -4.51 -4.48 -1.41
C HIS A 199 -3.45 -3.36 -1.46
N TRP A 200 -3.21 -2.70 -0.33
CA TRP A 200 -2.14 -1.71 -0.22
C TRP A 200 -0.77 -2.34 -0.50
N LEU A 201 -0.53 -3.55 0.02
CA LEU A 201 0.74 -4.27 -0.16
C LEU A 201 0.95 -4.67 -1.61
N ASP A 202 -0.06 -5.22 -2.28
CA ASP A 202 0.04 -5.57 -3.70
C ASP A 202 0.36 -4.33 -4.54
N TYR A 203 -0.33 -3.22 -4.31
CA TYR A 203 -0.07 -1.97 -5.02
C TYR A 203 1.37 -1.48 -4.88
N HIS A 204 1.97 -1.61 -3.69
CA HIS A 204 3.34 -1.16 -3.40
C HIS A 204 4.43 -2.19 -3.77
N PHE A 205 4.08 -3.25 -4.50
CA PHE A 205 5.06 -4.23 -4.97
C PHE A 205 6.30 -3.60 -5.64
N PRO A 206 6.19 -2.62 -6.56
CA PRO A 206 7.35 -2.01 -7.19
C PRO A 206 8.30 -1.34 -6.18
N GLU A 207 7.75 -0.62 -5.19
CA GLU A 207 8.52 0.02 -4.13
C GLU A 207 9.18 -1.02 -3.21
N VAL A 208 8.47 -2.09 -2.85
CA VAL A 208 9.02 -3.18 -2.02
C VAL A 208 10.16 -3.89 -2.76
N SER A 209 9.99 -4.15 -4.06
CA SER A 209 11.03 -4.76 -4.91
C SER A 209 12.26 -3.84 -5.03
N ALA A 210 12.06 -2.53 -5.21
CA ALA A 210 13.15 -1.57 -5.21
C ALA A 210 13.90 -1.55 -3.87
N ARG A 211 13.18 -1.65 -2.74
CA ARG A 211 13.77 -1.70 -1.39
C ARG A 211 14.63 -2.94 -1.17
N ALA A 212 14.18 -4.11 -1.63
CA ALA A 212 15.00 -5.32 -1.60
C ALA A 212 16.34 -5.10 -2.31
N ARG A 213 16.29 -4.56 -3.54
CA ARG A 213 17.48 -4.27 -4.36
C ARG A 213 18.40 -3.20 -3.78
N MET A 214 17.87 -2.25 -3.02
CA MET A 214 18.68 -1.25 -2.32
C MET A 214 19.46 -1.85 -1.14
N GLY A 215 18.92 -2.88 -0.48
CA GLY A 215 19.61 -3.61 0.58
C GLY A 215 20.70 -4.53 0.04
N ASP A 216 20.39 -5.25 -1.05
CA ASP A 216 21.33 -6.10 -1.78
C ASP A 216 20.98 -6.10 -3.27
N ALA A 217 21.93 -5.71 -4.13
CA ALA A 217 21.69 -5.60 -5.58
C ALA A 217 21.29 -6.94 -6.24
N SER A 218 21.64 -8.08 -5.62
CA SER A 218 21.27 -9.43 -6.07
C SER A 218 19.90 -9.90 -5.58
N ALA A 219 19.25 -9.16 -4.67
CA ALA A 219 17.93 -9.49 -4.13
C ALA A 219 16.81 -9.06 -5.09
N HIS A 220 16.57 -9.89 -6.10
CA HIS A 220 15.51 -9.70 -7.10
C HIS A 220 14.18 -10.25 -6.58
N LEU A 221 13.37 -9.39 -5.95
CA LEU A 221 12.00 -9.74 -5.58
C LEU A 221 11.12 -9.75 -6.84
N CYS A 222 10.64 -10.94 -7.20
CA CYS A 222 9.85 -11.20 -8.41
C CYS A 222 8.34 -11.14 -8.13
N GLU A 223 7.92 -11.57 -6.95
CA GLU A 223 6.51 -11.70 -6.63
C GLU A 223 6.26 -11.53 -5.13
N ILE A 224 5.10 -10.95 -4.80
CA ILE A 224 4.49 -11.00 -3.48
C ILE A 224 3.14 -11.68 -3.67
N VAL A 225 2.91 -12.76 -2.91
CA VAL A 225 1.62 -13.42 -2.81
C VAL A 225 1.10 -13.17 -1.41
N ALA A 226 -0.14 -12.69 -1.27
CA ALA A 226 -0.75 -12.41 0.02
C ALA A 226 -2.05 -13.20 0.18
N ARG A 227 -2.32 -13.69 1.39
CA ARG A 227 -3.57 -14.32 1.79
C ARG A 227 -4.06 -13.71 3.09
N VAL A 228 -5.30 -13.26 3.10
CA VAL A 228 -5.96 -12.73 4.31
C VAL A 228 -6.64 -13.88 5.05
N VAL A 229 -6.38 -13.99 6.36
CA VAL A 229 -7.01 -14.95 7.27
C VAL A 229 -7.37 -14.21 8.55
N ASP A 230 -8.67 -13.92 8.73
CA ASP A 230 -9.15 -13.12 9.87
C ASP A 230 -8.45 -11.74 9.92
N HIS A 231 -7.75 -11.42 11.00
CA HIS A 231 -6.98 -10.18 11.17
C HIS A 231 -5.49 -10.34 10.80
N GLU A 232 -5.14 -11.43 10.11
CA GLU A 232 -3.77 -11.76 9.69
C GLU A 232 -3.65 -11.71 8.16
N VAL A 233 -2.51 -11.25 7.67
CA VAL A 233 -2.12 -11.32 6.26
C VAL A 233 -0.85 -12.15 6.15
N GLU A 234 -1.01 -13.38 5.68
CA GLU A 234 0.10 -14.25 5.33
C GLU A 234 0.68 -13.77 4.01
N VAL A 235 1.99 -13.55 3.95
CA VAL A 235 2.68 -13.01 2.77
C VAL A 235 3.86 -13.89 2.41
N ARG A 236 3.96 -14.28 1.14
CA ARG A 236 5.09 -14.99 0.56
C ARG A 236 5.84 -14.04 -0.37
N PHE A 237 7.10 -13.79 -0.06
CA PHE A 237 8.02 -13.06 -0.93
C PHE A 237 8.81 -14.04 -1.77
N VAL A 238 8.73 -13.96 -3.09
CA VAL A 238 9.43 -14.84 -4.03
C VAL A 238 10.60 -14.09 -4.67
N PHE A 239 11.81 -14.59 -4.47
CA PHE A 239 13.04 -14.00 -4.97
C PHE A 239 13.71 -14.89 -6.02
N GLN A 240 14.33 -14.26 -7.01
CA GLN A 240 15.30 -14.90 -7.90
C GLN A 240 16.72 -14.53 -7.43
N SER A 241 17.15 -15.16 -6.33
CA SER A 241 18.36 -14.74 -5.60
C SER A 241 18.94 -15.91 -4.80
N ALA A 242 20.19 -15.77 -4.36
CA ALA A 242 20.79 -16.74 -3.45
C ALA A 242 20.06 -16.76 -2.09
N GLU A 243 19.81 -17.95 -1.55
CA GLU A 243 19.08 -18.14 -0.29
C GLU A 243 19.59 -17.26 0.87
N ARG A 244 20.92 -17.11 0.98
CA ARG A 244 21.57 -16.30 2.02
C ARG A 244 21.11 -14.84 2.08
N VAL A 245 20.66 -14.25 0.96
CA VAL A 245 20.24 -12.84 0.92
C VAL A 245 18.75 -12.66 1.22
N VAL A 246 17.95 -13.72 1.04
CA VAL A 246 16.49 -13.65 1.07
C VAL A 246 15.96 -13.31 2.45
N GLY A 247 16.50 -13.92 3.51
CA GLY A 247 16.05 -13.66 4.88
C GLY A 247 16.25 -12.20 5.29
N ALA A 248 17.47 -11.67 5.12
CA ALA A 248 17.79 -10.29 5.46
C ALA A 248 17.03 -9.27 4.59
N SER A 249 16.84 -9.57 3.30
CA SER A 249 16.08 -8.71 2.39
C SER A 249 14.60 -8.68 2.76
N THR A 250 14.01 -9.84 3.05
CA THR A 250 12.62 -9.94 3.52
C THR A 250 12.43 -9.17 4.82
N GLU A 251 13.33 -9.32 5.79
CA GLU A 251 13.22 -8.58 7.06
C GLU A 251 13.29 -7.06 6.85
N ALA A 252 14.19 -6.59 5.98
CA ALA A 252 14.29 -5.17 5.63
C ALA A 252 13.01 -4.66 4.94
N CYS A 253 12.44 -5.43 4.03
CA CYS A 253 11.15 -5.15 3.39
C CYS A 253 10.01 -5.08 4.41
N CYS A 254 9.88 -6.08 5.31
CA CYS A 254 8.84 -6.10 6.33
C CYS A 254 8.93 -4.91 7.29
N ARG A 255 10.15 -4.54 7.70
CA ARG A 255 10.39 -3.36 8.55
C ARG A 255 9.94 -2.08 7.86
N TRP A 256 10.25 -1.93 6.57
CA TRP A 256 9.82 -0.79 5.78
C TRP A 256 8.29 -0.78 5.61
N ILE A 257 7.69 -1.92 5.26
CA ILE A 257 6.24 -2.09 5.12
C ILE A 257 5.52 -1.65 6.40
N ALA A 258 5.94 -2.15 7.55
CA ALA A 258 5.35 -1.82 8.84
C ALA A 258 5.46 -0.32 9.16
N ALA A 259 6.65 0.26 8.96
CA ALA A 259 6.87 1.69 9.18
C ALA A 259 6.02 2.55 8.23
N GLU A 260 5.91 2.16 6.97
CA GLU A 260 5.22 2.93 5.94
C GLU A 260 3.70 2.87 6.10
N ALA A 261 3.15 1.68 6.38
CA ALA A 261 1.72 1.53 6.68
C ALA A 261 1.34 2.25 7.98
N SER A 262 2.21 2.23 9.00
CA SER A 262 1.99 3.05 10.20
C SER A 262 1.98 4.55 9.89
N ARG A 263 2.93 5.02 9.08
CA ARG A 263 3.04 6.43 8.70
C ARG A 263 1.90 6.91 7.81
N GLN A 264 1.50 6.12 6.82
CA GLN A 264 0.51 6.54 5.81
C GLN A 264 -0.92 6.25 6.24
N LEU A 265 -1.16 5.08 6.86
CA LEU A 265 -2.50 4.55 7.11
C LEU A 265 -2.89 4.59 8.58
N SER A 266 -1.95 4.92 9.47
CA SER A 266 -2.11 4.81 10.93
C SER A 266 -2.46 3.39 11.37
N MET A 267 -1.91 2.39 10.67
CA MET A 267 -2.04 0.97 11.02
C MET A 267 -0.90 0.53 11.94
N THR A 268 -1.21 -0.24 12.98
CA THR A 268 -0.20 -0.91 13.80
C THR A 268 -0.07 -2.35 13.30
N LEU A 269 1.15 -2.74 12.95
CA LEU A 269 1.47 -4.04 12.38
C LEU A 269 2.50 -4.74 13.26
N GLU A 270 2.20 -5.96 13.66
CA GLU A 270 3.22 -6.90 14.13
C GLU A 270 3.51 -7.89 13.00
N TYR A 271 4.78 -8.31 12.85
CA TYR A 271 5.14 -9.31 11.84
C TYR A 271 6.16 -10.30 12.37
N TRP A 272 6.12 -11.52 11.85
CA TRP A 272 7.14 -12.54 12.09
C TRP A 272 7.48 -13.28 10.81
N LEU A 273 8.72 -13.73 10.69
CA LEU A 273 9.21 -14.51 9.56
C LEU A 273 9.10 -15.99 9.90
N SER A 274 8.53 -16.77 8.97
CA SER A 274 8.35 -18.22 9.12
C SER A 274 9.57 -19.02 8.67
N GLY A 275 10.48 -18.41 7.91
CA GLY A 275 11.72 -19.05 7.42
C GLY A 275 11.91 -18.84 5.91
N VAL A 276 13.10 -19.20 5.43
CA VAL A 276 13.46 -19.19 4.00
C VAL A 276 13.40 -20.62 3.48
N SER A 277 12.82 -20.84 2.30
CA SER A 277 12.69 -22.17 1.69
C SER A 277 13.00 -22.11 0.18
N PRO A 278 13.77 -23.08 -0.35
CA PRO A 278 14.03 -23.20 -1.79
C PRO A 278 12.86 -23.86 -2.53
N ALA A 279 12.69 -23.55 -3.82
CA ALA A 279 11.56 -24.02 -4.62
C ALA A 279 11.45 -25.54 -4.83
N GLY A 280 12.55 -26.27 -4.74
CA GLY A 280 12.58 -27.72 -4.85
C GLY A 280 11.88 -28.48 -3.72
N HIS A 281 11.47 -27.82 -2.62
CA HIS A 281 10.62 -28.42 -1.60
C HIS A 281 9.17 -28.01 -1.82
N ALA A 282 8.50 -28.74 -2.72
CA ALA A 282 7.06 -28.64 -2.87
C ALA A 282 6.37 -28.97 -1.53
N ALA A 283 5.88 -27.95 -0.86
CA ALA A 283 4.63 -28.05 -0.12
C ALA A 283 3.76 -26.89 -0.57
N ALA A 284 2.76 -27.25 -1.38
CA ALA A 284 1.68 -26.42 -1.91
C ALA A 284 0.75 -25.85 -0.82
N GLY A 285 1.30 -25.50 0.35
CA GLY A 285 0.59 -25.00 1.50
C GLY A 285 1.36 -23.86 2.15
N TRP A 286 0.62 -22.88 2.63
CA TRP A 286 1.13 -21.90 3.58
C TRP A 286 1.60 -22.64 4.85
N PRO A 287 2.66 -22.18 5.53
CA PRO A 287 3.14 -22.81 6.74
C PRO A 287 2.00 -22.89 7.75
N ARG A 288 1.56 -24.11 8.08
CA ARG A 288 0.59 -24.32 9.14
C ARG A 288 1.21 -23.79 10.43
N ARG A 289 0.49 -22.88 11.11
CA ARG A 289 0.86 -22.40 12.45
C ARG A 289 1.24 -23.59 13.34
N SER A 290 2.52 -23.70 13.64
CA SER A 290 2.92 -24.24 14.94
C SER A 290 2.73 -23.09 15.92
N MET A 291 1.80 -23.24 16.87
CA MET A 291 1.57 -22.25 17.93
C MET A 291 2.88 -22.04 18.71
N HIS A 292 3.70 -21.09 18.28
CA HIS A 292 4.77 -20.57 19.09
C HIS A 292 4.22 -19.36 19.85
N VAL A 293 3.89 -19.61 21.10
CA VAL A 293 3.68 -18.56 22.10
C VAL A 293 4.94 -17.69 22.10
N PRO A 294 4.83 -16.37 21.88
CA PRO A 294 5.98 -15.49 22.00
C PRO A 294 6.57 -15.63 23.41
N ARG A 295 7.87 -15.93 23.50
CA ARG A 295 8.60 -15.80 24.75
C ARG A 295 8.56 -14.32 25.12
N THR A 296 7.72 -13.99 26.09
CA THR A 296 7.82 -12.74 26.83
C THR A 296 9.27 -12.61 27.29
N VAL A 297 9.97 -11.59 26.80
CA VAL A 297 11.25 -11.16 27.36
C VAL A 297 10.92 -10.64 28.76
N GLY A 298 10.92 -11.55 29.72
CA GLY A 298 10.85 -11.21 31.13
C GLY A 298 12.13 -10.45 31.46
N TYR A 299 11.98 -9.15 31.70
CA TYR A 299 12.95 -8.41 32.49
C TYR A 299 13.03 -9.10 33.86
N LEU A 300 14.05 -9.94 34.04
CA LEU A 300 14.55 -10.27 35.37
C LEU A 300 15.05 -8.95 35.97
N GLY A 301 14.25 -8.35 36.84
CA GLY A 301 14.71 -7.35 37.77
C GLY A 301 15.67 -8.01 38.74
N ASP A 302 16.96 -7.73 38.54
CA ASP A 302 18.02 -8.07 39.47
C ASP A 302 17.68 -7.54 40.87
N GLY A 303 17.90 -8.42 41.85
CA GLY A 303 17.72 -8.13 43.26
C GLY A 303 18.64 -7.03 43.74
N ILE A 304 18.08 -6.12 44.54
CA ILE A 304 18.84 -5.38 45.53
C ILE A 304 18.26 -5.73 46.89
N ASP A 305 19.03 -6.56 47.58
CA ASP A 305 18.96 -6.84 49.01
C ASP A 305 19.32 -5.57 49.80
N LEU A 306 18.40 -5.08 50.63
CA LEU A 306 18.68 -4.11 51.69
C LEU A 306 17.89 -4.46 52.96
N ARG A 307 18.33 -5.52 53.65
CA ARG A 307 18.17 -5.58 55.11
C ARG A 307 19.36 -4.94 55.80
N HIS A 308 19.23 -3.71 56.31
CA HIS A 308 19.72 -3.37 57.66
C HIS A 308 19.31 -1.96 58.15
N ARG A 309 18.73 -1.96 59.37
CA ARG A 309 18.89 -0.97 60.46
C ARG A 309 18.39 0.48 60.26
N ARG A 310 17.34 0.87 61.00
CA ARG A 310 17.43 1.43 62.37
C ARG A 310 16.05 1.86 62.88
N THR A 311 15.72 1.36 64.07
CA THR A 311 14.82 1.98 65.03
C THR A 311 15.31 3.37 65.43
N PHE A 312 14.44 4.38 65.45
CA PHE A 312 14.47 5.47 66.42
C PHE A 312 13.07 6.04 66.64
N ARG A 313 12.71 6.13 67.92
CA ARG A 313 11.53 6.80 68.48
C ARG A 313 11.61 8.31 68.26
N THR A 314 10.46 8.94 68.07
CA THR A 314 9.88 9.95 68.98
C THR A 314 8.37 9.92 68.83
#